data_AF-A0A438DR12-F1
#
_entry.id   AF-A0A438DR12-F1
#
_cell.length_a   1.000
_cell.length_b   1.000
_cell.length_c   1.000
_cell.angle_alpha   90.00
_cell.angle_beta   90.00
_cell.angle_gamma   90.00
#
_symmetry.space_group_name_H-M   'P 1'
#
loop_
_entity.id
_entity.type
_entity.pdbx_description
1 polymer ?
#
loop_
_entity_poly.entity_id
_entity_poly.type
_entity_poly.pdbx_seq_one_letter_code
_entity_poly.pdbx_strand_id
1 'polypeptide(L)' 'MGKKWTLEALDAKVIIFKKKRRKNYRRTKGHRQELTRLRITDIQGIEKPEIPEVGKSEKAALKKPQKVAVAA' A
#
# COMPACT_ATOMS: atom_id res chain seq x y z
N MET A 1 -0.86 18.71 23.92
CA MET A 1 -1.78 17.69 23.35
C MET A 1 -1.40 17.47 21.89
N GLY A 2 -0.57 16.47 21.62
CA GLY A 2 0.06 16.27 20.31
C GLY A 2 -0.89 15.63 19.30
N LYS A 3 -1.02 16.26 18.13
CA LYS A 3 -1.78 15.74 16.99
C LYS A 3 -1.18 14.40 16.56
N LYS A 4 -1.97 13.32 16.61
CA LYS A 4 -1.57 11.97 16.16
C LYS A 4 -1.66 11.94 14.63
N TRP A 5 -0.54 12.18 13.95
CA TRP A 5 -0.43 12.15 12.49
C TRP A 5 -0.11 10.75 11.93
N THR A 6 0.09 9.75 12.80
CA THR A 6 0.45 8.39 12.42
C THR A 6 -0.77 7.48 12.38
N LEU A 7 -0.96 6.80 11.25
CA LEU A 7 -1.91 5.71 11.09
C LEU A 7 -1.12 4.40 10.98
N GLU A 8 -1.44 3.47 11.87
CA GLU A 8 -0.96 2.09 11.81
C GLU A 8 -1.85 1.32 10.81
N ALA A 9 -1.22 0.67 9.84
CA ALA A 9 -1.88 -0.10 8.82
C ALA A 9 -1.28 -1.50 8.74
N LEU A 10 -2.11 -2.51 8.52
CA LEU A 10 -1.66 -3.87 8.24
C LEU A 10 -1.55 -4.08 6.74
N ASP A 11 -0.44 -4.70 6.31
CA ASP A 11 -0.24 -5.08 4.92
C ASP A 11 -1.14 -6.26 4.51
N ALA A 12 -1.24 -6.48 3.20
CA ALA A 12 -1.85 -7.66 2.62
C ALA A 12 -1.22 -8.95 3.17
N LYS A 13 -2.02 -10.02 3.26
CA LYS A 13 -1.56 -11.29 3.83
C LYS A 13 -0.58 -11.96 2.89
N VAL A 14 0.67 -12.05 3.29
CA VAL A 14 1.69 -12.82 2.58
C VAL A 14 1.61 -14.28 3.06
N ILE A 15 1.50 -15.22 2.13
CA ILE A 15 1.45 -16.65 2.44
C ILE A 15 2.84 -17.24 2.26
N ILE A 16 3.43 -17.73 3.34
CA ILE A 16 4.73 -18.40 3.33
C ILE A 16 4.48 -19.91 3.30
N PHE A 17 4.84 -20.54 2.18
CA PHE A 17 4.73 -21.98 1.99
C PHE A 17 6.10 -22.65 2.01
N LYS A 18 6.30 -23.59 2.94
CA LYS A 18 7.52 -24.40 3.05
C LYS A 18 7.20 -25.85 2.69
N LYS A 19 7.93 -26.41 1.72
CA LYS A 19 7.77 -27.80 1.27
C LYS A 19 9.14 -28.48 1.13
N LYS A 20 9.25 -29.72 1.61
CA LYS A 20 10.42 -30.58 1.35
C LYS A 20 9.97 -31.83 0.60
N ARG A 21 10.68 -32.18 -0.48
CA ARG A 21 10.38 -33.34 -1.33
C ARG A 21 10.59 -34.64 -0.52
N ARG A 22 9.67 -35.60 -0.68
CA ARG A 22 9.72 -36.96 -0.06
C ARG A 22 9.78 -37.02 1.48
N LYS A 23 9.60 -35.89 2.18
CA LYS A 23 9.67 -35.83 3.65
C LYS A 23 8.32 -35.62 4.33
N ASN A 24 7.22 -35.76 3.59
CA ASN A 24 5.85 -35.39 4.01
C ASN A 24 5.75 -34.03 4.72
N TYR A 25 6.71 -33.13 4.46
CA TYR A 25 6.81 -31.86 5.14
C TYR A 25 6.24 -30.78 4.22
N ARG A 26 5.15 -30.18 4.71
CA ARG A 26 4.44 -29.07 4.08
C ARG A 26 3.85 -28.21 5.20
N ARG A 27 4.23 -26.93 5.22
CA ARG A 27 3.75 -25.95 6.19
C ARG A 27 3.35 -24.69 5.46
N THR A 28 2.18 -24.16 5.80
CA THR A 28 1.68 -22.88 5.27
C THR A 28 1.44 -21.97 6.47
N LYS A 29 2.08 -20.80 6.48
CA LYS A 29 1.86 -19.78 7.53
C LYS A 29 1.55 -18.45 6.85
N GLY A 30 0.66 -17.67 7.45
CA GLY A 30 0.43 -16.28 7.06
C GLY A 30 1.40 -15.34 7.75
N HIS A 31 1.80 -14.29 7.06
CA HIS A 31 2.48 -13.12 7.61
C HIS A 31 1.70 -11.86 7.24
N ARG A 32 1.53 -10.96 8.19
CA ARG A 32 1.04 -9.61 7.95
C ARG A 32 2.05 -8.66 8.57
N GLN A 33 2.59 -7.78 7.75
CA GLN A 33 3.54 -6.80 8.22
C GLN A 33 2.77 -5.58 8.78
N GLU A 34 3.19 -5.12 9.96
CA GLU A 34 2.75 -3.84 10.49
C GLU A 34 3.50 -2.73 9.75
N LEU A 35 2.73 -1.78 9.22
CA LEU A 35 3.25 -0.66 8.45
C LEU A 35 2.79 0.65 9.08
N THR A 36 3.69 1.62 9.09
CA THR A 36 3.40 2.98 9.55
C THR A 36 3.27 3.89 8.36
N ARG A 37 2.13 4.56 8.22
CA ARG A 37 1.94 5.59 7.20
C ARG A 37 2.36 6.94 7.75
N LEU A 38 3.36 7.54 7.10
CA LEU A 38 3.89 8.86 7.44
C LEU A 38 3.57 9.85 6.32
N ARG A 39 3.23 11.09 6.70
CA ARG A 39 3.09 12.21 5.78
C ARG A 39 4.30 13.11 5.94
N ILE A 40 5.02 13.34 4.84
CA ILE A 40 6.14 14.29 4.83
C ILE A 40 5.58 15.71 4.75
N THR A 41 6.01 16.58 5.66
CA THR A 41 5.53 17.97 5.74
C THR A 41 6.47 18.95 5.07
N ASP A 42 7.78 18.74 5.22
CA ASP A 42 8.80 19.63 4.67
C ASP A 42 10.12 18.86 4.51
N ILE A 43 10.97 19.32 3.58
CA ILE A 43 12.31 18.79 3.32
C ILE A 43 13.23 19.99 3.08
N GLN A 44 14.24 20.17 3.95
CA GLN A 44 15.17 21.31 3.91
C GLN A 44 16.59 20.86 3.50
N GLY A 45 17.40 21.79 2.97
CA GLY A 45 18.82 21.55 2.67
C GLY A 45 19.12 20.97 1.29
N ILE A 46 18.19 21.07 0.34
CA ILE A 46 18.37 20.63 -1.05
C ILE A 46 18.31 21.86 -1.96
N GLU A 47 19.38 22.12 -2.73
CA GLU A 47 19.32 23.06 -3.86
C GLU A 47 18.41 22.45 -4.93
N LYS A 48 17.20 23.00 -5.07
CA LYS A 48 16.17 22.49 -5.97
C LYS A 48 16.50 22.94 -7.41
N PRO A 49 16.81 22.05 -8.36
CA PRO A 49 16.69 22.42 -9.77
C PRO A 49 15.21 22.66 -10.07
N GLU A 50 14.89 23.84 -10.61
CA GLU A 50 13.53 24.22 -10.97
C GLU A 50 12.98 23.26 -12.03
N ILE A 51 11.98 22.47 -11.65
CA ILE A 51 11.20 21.66 -12.59
C ILE A 51 9.92 22.46 -12.86
N PRO A 52 9.61 22.83 -14.12
CA PRO A 52 8.42 23.62 -14.43
C PRO A 52 7.13 22.86 -14.05
N GLU A 53 6.28 23.53 -13.26
CA GLU A 53 5.00 23.03 -12.77
C GLU A 53 3.98 22.86 -13.92
N VAL A 54 3.89 21.65 -14.49
CA VAL A 54 2.77 21.29 -15.37
C VAL A 54 1.58 20.87 -14.48
N GLY A 55 0.76 21.87 -14.15
CA GLY A 55 -0.70 21.78 -14.09
C GLY A 55 -1.33 20.68 -13.25
N LYS A 56 -1.71 21.02 -12.01
CA LYS A 56 -2.89 20.42 -11.37
C LYS A 56 -4.13 20.69 -12.23
N SER A 57 -4.73 19.64 -12.79
CA SER A 57 -6.13 19.67 -13.23
C SER A 57 -6.78 18.28 -13.05
N GLU A 58 -7.74 18.24 -12.13
CA GLU A 58 -9.04 17.56 -12.27
C GLU A 58 -9.07 16.17 -12.96
N LYS A 59 -8.79 15.09 -12.22
CA LYS A 59 -9.47 13.79 -12.44
C LYS A 59 -9.85 13.13 -11.12
N ALA A 60 -10.63 13.88 -10.33
CA ALA A 60 -11.43 13.36 -9.23
C ALA A 60 -12.91 13.31 -9.66
N ALA A 61 -13.23 12.63 -10.76
CA ALA A 61 -14.60 12.24 -11.13
C ALA A 61 -14.56 11.17 -12.22
N LEU A 62 -15.40 10.13 -12.09
CA LEU A 62 -15.58 8.96 -12.96
C LEU A 62 -14.57 7.81 -12.84
N LYS A 63 -14.83 6.90 -11.88
CA LYS A 63 -15.20 5.51 -12.22
C LYS A 63 -15.98 4.87 -11.08
N LYS A 64 -17.32 4.94 -11.18
CA LYS A 64 -18.24 4.10 -10.39
C LYS A 64 -17.94 2.62 -10.75
N PRO A 65 -17.87 1.68 -9.80
CA PRO A 65 -17.71 0.26 -10.12
C PRO A 65 -19.02 -0.25 -10.75
N GLN A 66 -18.96 -0.62 -12.03
CA GLN A 66 -20.05 -1.35 -12.68
C GLN A 66 -20.06 -2.79 -12.17
N LYS A 67 -21.21 -3.14 -11.59
CA LYS A 67 -21.65 -4.43 -11.14
C LYS A 67 -21.74 -5.38 -12.34
N VAL A 68 -20.88 -6.40 -12.40
CA VAL A 68 -21.09 -7.53 -13.31
C VAL A 68 -21.70 -8.65 -12.49
N ALA A 69 -23.03 -8.76 -12.57
CA ALA A 69 -23.72 -10.00 -12.25
C ALA A 69 -23.44 -10.97 -13.39
N VAL A 70 -22.85 -12.12 -13.10
CA VAL A 70 -22.89 -13.27 -14.00
C VAL A 70 -23.62 -14.37 -13.23
N ALA A 71 -24.88 -14.55 -13.61
CA ALA A 71 -25.65 -15.75 -13.39
C ALA A 71 -25.57 -16.57 -14.68
N ALA A 72 -25.10 -17.82 -14.58
CA ALA A 72 -25.34 -18.94 -15.47
C ALA A 72 -24.95 -20.20 -14.72
#